data_AF-A0A3Q3F7P0-F1
#
_entry.id   AF-A0A3Q3F7P0-F1
#
_cell.length_a   1.000
_cell.length_b   1.000
_cell.length_c   1.000
_cell.angle_alpha   90.00
_cell.angle_beta   90.00
_cell.angle_gamma   90.00
#
_symmetry.space_group_name_H-M   'P 1'
#
loop_
_entity.id
_entity.type
_entity.pdbx_description
1 polymer ?
#
loop_
_entity_poly.entity_id
_entity_poly.type
_entity_poly.pdbx_seq_one_letter_code
_entity_poly.pdbx_strand_id
1 'polypeptide(L)'
;CCCEKGYKKCLLVIFSKRQMHSYKYFYTASSEVPNFPEFVSVGMVDDFQINYYDSNTKRAEPKQDWMIKAVDDQYWERNTEKLKGHQLHHKNSTELPTCELSF
;
A
#
# COMPACT_ATOMS: atom_id res chain seq x y z
N CYS A 1 42.89 6.68 -57.58
CA CYS A 1 42.15 7.71 -56.81
C CYS A 1 40.67 7.64 -57.16
N CYS A 2 39.86 7.10 -56.25
CA CYS A 2 38.52 7.56 -55.90
C CYS A 2 38.25 6.98 -54.51
N CYS A 3 38.14 7.84 -53.50
CA CYS A 3 37.84 7.50 -52.12
C CYS A 3 36.39 7.89 -51.88
N GLU A 4 35.48 6.92 -51.84
CA GLU A 4 34.09 7.16 -51.44
C GLU A 4 33.91 6.71 -50.00
N LYS A 5 33.88 7.69 -49.09
CA LYS A 5 33.67 7.48 -47.66
C LYS A 5 32.22 7.06 -47.42
N GLY A 6 32.01 5.76 -47.20
CA GLY A 6 30.73 5.21 -46.78
C GLY A 6 30.36 5.67 -45.37
N TYR A 7 29.30 6.47 -45.25
CA TYR A 7 28.73 6.85 -43.96
C TYR A 7 27.89 5.68 -43.42
N LYS A 8 28.35 5.05 -42.33
CA LYS A 8 27.51 4.10 -41.58
C LYS A 8 26.54 4.91 -40.72
N LYS A 9 25.27 4.95 -41.10
CA LYS A 9 24.21 5.56 -40.28
C LYS A 9 23.92 4.62 -39.11
N CYS A 10 24.56 4.87 -37.97
CA CYS A 10 24.20 4.21 -36.72
C CYS A 10 22.86 4.77 -36.24
N LEU A 11 21.80 3.98 -36.42
CA LEU A 11 20.50 4.28 -35.84
C LEU A 11 20.58 3.96 -34.34
N LEU A 12 20.67 4.98 -33.50
CA LEU A 12 20.56 4.81 -32.05
C LEU A 12 19.09 4.55 -31.71
N VAL A 13 18.74 3.27 -31.50
CA VAL A 13 17.41 2.90 -31.01
C VAL A 13 17.39 3.13 -29.50
N ILE A 14 16.73 4.20 -29.05
CA ILE A 14 16.51 4.48 -27.64
C ILE A 14 15.28 3.67 -27.20
N PHE A 15 15.49 2.62 -26.40
CA PHE A 15 14.41 1.90 -25.75
C PHE A 15 13.97 2.68 -24.50
N SER A 16 12.84 3.37 -24.58
CA SER A 16 12.19 3.92 -23.39
C SER A 16 11.41 2.79 -22.69
N LYS A 17 11.91 2.29 -21.56
CA LYS A 17 11.17 1.32 -20.75
C LYS A 17 10.08 2.05 -19.98
N ARG A 18 8.82 1.79 -20.32
CA ARG A 18 7.67 2.23 -19.52
C ARG A 18 7.55 1.31 -18.30
N GLN A 19 7.84 1.84 -17.12
CA GLN A 19 7.60 1.13 -15.85
C GLN A 19 6.19 1.44 -15.36
N MET A 20 5.44 0.41 -15.00
CA MET A 20 4.17 0.55 -14.29
C MET A 20 4.43 0.34 -12.80
N HIS A 21 4.00 1.29 -12.00
CA HIS A 21 4.04 1.18 -10.55
C HIS A 21 2.67 0.80 -10.02
N SER A 22 2.63 -0.02 -8.97
CA SER A 22 1.40 -0.43 -8.31
C SER A 22 1.42 -0.05 -6.83
N TYR A 23 0.26 0.41 -6.35
CA TYR A 23 0.04 0.70 -4.94
C TYR A 23 -1.18 -0.06 -4.44
N LYS A 24 -1.00 -0.92 -3.44
CA LYS A 24 -2.03 -1.88 -2.97
C LYS A 24 -2.20 -1.76 -1.46
N TYR A 25 -3.45 -1.84 -1.01
CA TYR A 25 -3.79 -1.99 0.41
C TYR A 25 -4.49 -3.31 0.65
N PHE A 26 -4.06 -4.02 1.68
CA PHE A 26 -4.69 -5.24 2.16
C PHE A 26 -5.29 -4.96 3.53
N TYR A 27 -6.62 -5.06 3.61
CA TYR A 27 -7.35 -4.97 4.86
C TYR A 27 -7.81 -6.36 5.25
N THR A 28 -7.45 -6.77 6.47
CA THR A 28 -7.90 -8.03 7.04
C THR A 28 -8.59 -7.70 8.34
N ALA A 29 -9.78 -8.24 8.51
CA ALA A 29 -10.50 -8.15 9.76
C ALA A 29 -10.99 -9.53 10.16
N SER A 30 -10.97 -9.79 11.44
CA SER A 30 -11.36 -11.08 12.00
C SER A 30 -12.04 -10.88 13.34
N SER A 31 -12.94 -11.80 13.68
CA SER A 31 -13.57 -11.87 14.98
C SER A 31 -13.19 -13.19 15.63
N GLU A 32 -12.95 -13.17 16.95
CA GLU A 32 -12.77 -14.39 17.77
C GLU A 32 -11.57 -15.29 17.39
N VAL A 33 -10.57 -14.77 16.69
CA VAL A 33 -9.32 -15.50 16.42
C VAL A 33 -8.30 -15.22 17.52
N PRO A 34 -7.92 -16.22 18.35
CA PRO A 34 -6.96 -16.01 19.42
C PRO A 34 -5.60 -15.57 18.86
N ASN A 35 -4.94 -14.62 19.53
CA ASN A 35 -3.61 -14.11 19.19
C ASN A 35 -3.47 -13.44 17.81
N PHE A 36 -4.58 -13.15 17.13
CA PHE A 36 -4.57 -12.40 15.87
C PHE A 36 -5.28 -11.05 16.07
N PRO A 37 -4.77 -9.93 15.52
CA PRO A 37 -5.44 -8.64 15.65
C PRO A 37 -6.80 -8.63 14.95
N GLU A 38 -7.81 -8.08 15.60
CA GLU A 38 -9.16 -7.89 15.02
C GLU A 38 -9.14 -7.15 13.67
N PHE A 39 -8.18 -6.25 13.47
CA PHE A 39 -8.00 -5.52 12.22
C PHE A 39 -6.52 -5.35 11.89
N VAL A 40 -6.15 -5.58 10.64
CA VAL A 40 -4.81 -5.42 10.10
C VAL A 40 -4.91 -4.67 8.76
N SER A 41 -4.00 -3.72 8.54
CA SER A 41 -3.81 -3.05 7.25
C SER A 41 -2.36 -3.10 6.81
N VAL A 42 -2.12 -3.52 5.57
CA VAL A 42 -0.80 -3.58 4.95
C VAL A 42 -0.80 -2.79 3.65
N GLY A 43 0.09 -1.81 3.51
CA GLY A 43 0.29 -1.08 2.26
C GLY A 43 1.54 -1.58 1.53
N MET A 44 1.42 -1.72 0.21
CA MET A 44 2.49 -2.20 -0.68
C MET A 44 2.70 -1.25 -1.86
N VAL A 45 3.94 -0.94 -2.20
CA VAL A 45 4.34 -0.27 -3.44
C VAL A 45 5.25 -1.22 -4.21
N ASP A 46 4.90 -1.57 -5.45
CA ASP A 46 5.69 -2.48 -6.30
C ASP A 46 6.12 -3.77 -5.59
N ASP A 47 5.18 -4.34 -4.83
CA ASP A 47 5.37 -5.55 -4.03
C ASP A 47 6.35 -5.41 -2.84
N PHE A 48 6.74 -4.18 -2.49
CA PHE A 48 7.41 -3.86 -1.22
C PHE A 48 6.40 -3.39 -0.18
N GLN A 49 6.42 -4.01 1.00
CA GLN A 49 5.62 -3.55 2.13
C GLN A 49 6.16 -2.23 2.63
N ILE A 50 5.34 -1.18 2.54
CA ILE A 50 5.71 0.18 2.94
C ILE A 50 5.24 0.54 4.34
N ASN A 51 4.13 -0.03 4.79
CA ASN A 51 3.60 0.21 6.12
C ASN A 51 2.79 -0.98 6.66
N TYR A 52 2.62 -0.96 7.98
CA TYR A 52 1.83 -1.93 8.72
C TYR A 52 1.00 -1.23 9.78
N TYR A 53 -0.24 -1.69 9.99
CA TYR A 53 -1.10 -1.28 11.08
C TYR A 53 -1.84 -2.50 11.59
N ASP A 54 -2.00 -2.58 12.91
CA ASP A 54 -2.86 -3.58 13.56
C ASP A 54 -3.67 -2.95 14.70
N SER A 55 -4.76 -3.62 15.08
CA SER A 55 -5.67 -3.16 16.13
C SER A 55 -5.09 -3.23 17.55
N ASN A 56 -3.94 -3.87 17.77
CA ASN A 56 -3.26 -3.91 19.06
C ASN A 56 -2.36 -2.68 19.24
N THR A 57 -1.53 -2.36 18.24
CA THR A 57 -0.62 -1.21 18.27
C THR A 57 -1.30 0.10 17.91
N LYS A 58 -2.37 0.03 17.09
CA LYS A 58 -3.19 1.17 16.63
C LYS A 58 -2.36 2.31 16.04
N ARG A 59 -1.28 1.97 15.36
CA ARG A 59 -0.33 2.91 14.76
C ARG A 59 0.10 2.43 13.39
N ALA A 60 0.11 3.35 12.41
CA ALA A 60 0.68 3.07 11.10
C ALA A 60 2.21 3.15 11.19
N GLU A 61 2.87 2.00 11.11
CA GLU A 61 4.32 1.90 11.18
C GLU A 61 4.93 1.84 9.77
N PRO A 62 5.84 2.75 9.41
CA PRO A 62 6.62 2.61 8.19
C PRO A 62 7.53 1.38 8.27
N LYS A 63 7.72 0.71 7.13
CA LYS A 63 8.62 -0.46 7.01
C LYS A 63 9.79 -0.24 6.05
N GLN A 64 9.82 0.92 5.38
CA GLN A 64 10.84 1.24 4.38
C GLN A 64 11.46 2.61 4.65
N ASP A 65 12.79 2.68 4.70
CA ASP A 65 13.53 3.94 4.94
C ASP A 65 13.26 4.98 3.86
N TRP A 66 13.11 4.54 2.61
CA TRP A 66 12.83 5.42 1.48
C TRP A 66 11.42 6.02 1.57
N MET A 67 10.45 5.33 2.18
CA MET A 67 9.13 5.90 2.44
C MET A 67 9.16 6.95 3.53
N ILE A 68 9.92 6.73 4.60
CA ILE A 68 10.07 7.69 5.69
C ILE A 68 10.64 9.01 5.15
N LYS A 69 11.64 8.93 4.26
CA LYS A 69 12.27 10.11 3.64
C LYS A 69 11.40 10.78 2.57
N ALA A 70 10.45 10.06 1.98
CA ALA A 70 9.63 10.55 0.86
C ALA A 70 8.38 11.33 1.30
N VAL A 71 7.99 11.26 2.58
CA VAL A 71 6.77 11.85 3.11
C VAL A 71 7.05 12.90 4.18
N ASP A 72 6.06 13.74 4.46
CA ASP A 72 6.12 14.71 5.55
C ASP A 72 5.99 14.04 6.93
N ASP A 73 6.47 14.73 7.97
CA ASP A 73 6.46 14.20 9.35
C ASP A 73 5.04 13.88 9.87
N GLN A 74 4.01 14.56 9.36
CA GLN A 74 2.60 14.37 9.77
C GLN A 74 1.90 13.26 8.99
N TYR A 75 2.53 12.73 7.94
CA TYR A 75 1.93 11.72 7.06
C TYR A 75 1.49 10.47 7.82
N TRP A 76 2.34 9.97 8.73
CA TRP A 76 2.08 8.74 9.48
C TRP A 76 1.00 8.92 10.55
N GLU A 77 0.92 10.10 11.16
CA GLU A 77 -0.16 10.45 12.09
C GLU A 77 -1.49 10.50 11.35
N ARG A 78 -1.56 11.21 10.22
CA ARG A 78 -2.76 11.26 9.38
C ARG A 78 -3.20 9.87 8.89
N ASN A 79 -2.25 9.02 8.49
CA ASN A 79 -2.57 7.65 8.08
C ASN A 79 -3.03 6.79 9.26
N THR A 80 -2.48 6.99 10.45
CA THR A 80 -2.94 6.30 11.67
C THR A 80 -4.39 6.63 11.95
N GLU A 81 -4.78 7.91 11.91
CA GLU A 81 -6.18 8.31 12.15
C GLU A 81 -7.14 7.77 11.09
N LYS A 82 -6.72 7.75 9.81
CA LYS A 82 -7.51 7.10 8.76
C LYS A 82 -7.73 5.61 9.04
N LEU A 83 -6.68 4.89 9.44
CA LEU A 83 -6.75 3.45 9.69
C LEU A 83 -7.58 3.11 10.95
N LYS A 84 -7.55 3.96 11.98
CA LYS A 84 -8.50 3.88 13.10
C LYS A 84 -9.95 4.05 12.64
N GLY A 85 -10.21 4.99 11.73
CA GLY A 85 -11.51 5.16 11.10
C GLY A 85 -11.97 3.90 10.35
N HIS A 86 -11.08 3.29 9.55
CA HIS A 86 -11.37 2.03 8.86
C HIS A 86 -11.64 0.87 9.83
N GLN A 87 -10.86 0.76 10.91
CA GLN A 87 -11.09 -0.22 11.96
C GLN A 87 -12.47 -0.04 12.60
N LEU A 88 -12.86 1.19 12.96
CA LEU A 88 -14.17 1.48 13.56
C LEU A 88 -15.32 1.16 12.61
N HIS A 89 -15.18 1.52 11.33
CA HIS A 89 -16.19 1.20 10.32
C HIS A 89 -16.41 -0.30 10.18
N HIS A 90 -15.33 -1.09 10.20
CA HIS A 90 -15.43 -2.54 10.15
C HIS A 90 -16.11 -3.09 11.40
N LYS A 91 -15.68 -2.65 12.59
CA LYS A 91 -16.26 -3.05 13.87
C LYS A 91 -17.78 -2.79 13.91
N ASN A 92 -18.21 -1.59 13.54
CA ASN A 92 -19.63 -1.24 13.52
C ASN A 92 -20.43 -2.07 12.51
N SER A 93 -19.79 -2.50 11.41
CA SER A 93 -20.43 -3.35 10.39
C SER A 93 -20.59 -4.79 10.88
N THR A 94 -19.66 -5.29 11.71
CA THR A 94 -19.76 -6.60 12.38
C THR A 94 -20.73 -6.57 13.57
N GLU A 95 -20.88 -5.41 14.23
CA GLU A 95 -21.76 -5.19 15.38
C GLU A 95 -23.19 -4.75 15.01
N LEU A 96 -23.52 -4.61 13.72
CA LEU A 96 -24.93 -4.48 13.34
C LEU A 96 -25.64 -5.73 13.87
N PRO A 97 -26.71 -5.59 14.68
CA PRO A 97 -27.53 -6.75 14.96
C PRO A 97 -27.97 -7.26 13.59
N THR A 98 -27.67 -8.52 13.30
CA THR A 98 -28.52 -9.27 12.37
C THR A 98 -29.92 -8.96 12.85
N CYS A 99 -30.68 -8.17 12.10
CA CYS A 99 -32.09 -7.99 12.38
C CYS A 99 -32.61 -9.41 12.58
N GLU A 100 -32.97 -9.75 13.82
CA GLU A 100 -33.87 -10.84 14.10
C GLU A 100 -35.01 -10.63 13.11
N LEU A 101 -35.02 -11.43 12.05
CA LEU A 101 -36.18 -11.58 11.20
C LEU A 101 -37.22 -12.25 12.09
N SER A 102 -37.89 -11.45 12.91
CA SER A 102 -39.12 -11.83 13.56
C SER A 102 -40.12 -12.13 12.45
N PHE A 103 -40.52 -13.39 12.38
CA PHE A 103 -41.55 -13.94 11.48
C PHE A 103 -42.85 -13.13 11.50
#